data_AF-A0A401UNR2-F1
#
_entry.id   AF-A0A401UNR2-F1
#
_cell.length_a   1.000
_cell.length_b   1.000
_cell.length_c   1.000
_cell.angle_alpha   90.00
_cell.angle_beta   90.00
_cell.angle_gamma   90.00
#
_symmetry.space_group_name_H-M   'P 1'
#
loop_
_entity.id
_entity.type
_entity.pdbx_description
1 polymer ?
#
loop_
_entity_poly.entity_id
_entity_poly.type
_entity_poly.pdbx_seq_one_letter_code
_entity_poly.pdbx_strand_id
1 'polypeptide(L)'
;MNFLPLAGEDSEFSTKWQAVYAHHINDGINDTIKMYEYMNEFYVMEGNKRVSVLKYVDAYAIEGEITRLVPKRDEMDLNNKIYYEFLDFNNNTGINAIWFTCQGSFTQLGKYLDEYNPKLTLFSNKYKHFLKNVYSPFRNIFYELGGDKLNITTGDAFLEYIKIYGISDEFIETKRKSCYLNITLRAALKYDNIKFFNCSPVKAFRNVSTYFGRSHEPRFLMGLIAGTITKSNIIGYIDIYNAK
;
A
#
# COMPACT_ATOMS: atom_id res chain seq x y z
N MET A 1 3.73 8.41 -19.13
CA MET A 1 3.77 8.25 -20.60
C MET A 1 2.34 8.22 -21.12
N ASN A 2 1.99 9.15 -22.02
CA ASN A 2 0.68 9.20 -22.66
C ASN A 2 0.69 8.31 -23.91
N PHE A 3 -0.24 7.35 -23.98
CA PHE A 3 -0.50 6.49 -25.15
C PHE A 3 -1.55 7.15 -26.06
N LEU A 4 -1.31 8.40 -26.45
CA LEU A 4 -2.13 9.10 -27.45
C LEU A 4 -1.47 8.95 -28.83
N PRO A 5 -2.23 8.97 -29.94
CA PRO A 5 -1.64 8.94 -31.27
C PRO A 5 -0.81 10.22 -31.47
N LEU A 6 0.51 10.06 -31.48
CA LEU A 6 1.45 11.04 -32.04
C LEU A 6 1.55 10.93 -33.57
N ALA A 7 0.86 9.94 -34.15
CA ALA A 7 0.84 9.68 -35.58
C ALA A 7 -0.26 10.51 -36.25
N GLY A 8 -0.01 10.96 -37.50
CA GLY A 8 -0.97 11.75 -38.28
C GLY A 8 -2.31 11.04 -38.49
N GLU A 9 -3.36 11.80 -38.76
CA GLU A 9 -4.73 11.30 -38.92
C GLU A 9 -4.85 10.26 -40.05
N ASP A 10 -4.04 10.38 -41.10
CA ASP A 10 -3.98 9.45 -42.23
C ASP A 10 -3.09 8.22 -41.99
N SER A 11 -2.54 8.06 -40.78
CA SER A 11 -1.69 6.92 -40.48
C SER A 11 -2.50 5.64 -40.33
N GLU A 12 -1.90 4.50 -40.72
CA GLU A 12 -2.48 3.17 -40.48
C GLU A 12 -2.85 2.96 -39.01
N PHE A 13 -2.08 3.55 -38.09
CA PHE A 13 -2.38 3.52 -36.66
C PHE A 13 -3.70 4.21 -36.34
N SER A 14 -3.91 5.43 -36.84
CA SER A 14 -5.13 6.23 -36.66
C SER A 14 -6.35 5.47 -37.18
N THR A 15 -6.30 4.97 -38.42
CA THR A 15 -7.41 4.22 -39.03
C THR A 15 -7.77 2.98 -38.19
N LYS A 16 -6.76 2.20 -37.76
CA LYS A 16 -7.00 1.02 -36.91
C LYS A 16 -7.54 1.39 -35.52
N TRP A 17 -7.11 2.52 -34.96
CA TRP A 17 -7.58 3.00 -33.68
C TRP A 17 -9.04 3.45 -33.77
N GLN A 18 -9.39 4.23 -34.80
CA GLN A 18 -10.77 4.66 -35.07
C GLN A 18 -11.71 3.47 -35.28
N ALA A 19 -11.26 2.43 -35.98
CA ALA A 19 -12.03 1.20 -36.16
C ALA A 19 -12.31 0.49 -34.83
N VAL A 20 -11.30 0.38 -33.94
CA VAL A 20 -11.48 -0.21 -32.61
C VAL A 20 -12.39 0.66 -31.73
N TYR A 21 -12.28 1.98 -31.83
CA TYR A 21 -13.17 2.91 -31.14
C TYR A 21 -14.63 2.75 -31.61
N ALA A 22 -14.87 2.72 -32.92
CA ALA A 22 -16.20 2.51 -33.48
C ALA A 22 -16.79 1.16 -33.04
N HIS A 23 -15.99 0.08 -33.05
CA HIS A 23 -16.43 -1.22 -32.55
C HIS A 23 -16.77 -1.18 -31.05
N HIS A 24 -15.97 -0.49 -30.23
CA HIS A 24 -16.28 -0.32 -28.81
C HIS A 24 -17.64 0.37 -28.58
N ILE A 25 -17.94 1.41 -29.36
CA ILE A 25 -19.20 2.17 -29.24
C ILE A 25 -20.41 1.32 -29.66
N ASN A 26 -20.25 0.47 -30.67
CA ASN A 26 -21.35 -0.33 -31.20
C ASN A 26 -21.60 -1.62 -30.41
N ASP A 27 -20.53 -2.39 -30.13
CA ASP A 27 -20.62 -3.77 -29.65
C ASP A 27 -19.98 -3.98 -28.26
N GLY A 28 -19.20 -3.01 -27.79
CA GLY A 28 -18.34 -3.15 -26.61
C GLY A 28 -17.10 -4.01 -26.89
N ILE A 29 -16.03 -3.79 -26.12
CA ILE A 29 -14.82 -4.61 -26.21
C ILE A 29 -14.92 -5.70 -25.14
N ASN A 30 -15.02 -6.96 -25.59
CA ASN A 30 -15.06 -8.13 -24.71
C ASN A 30 -13.84 -9.05 -24.87
N ASP A 31 -13.00 -8.82 -25.89
CA ASP A 31 -11.80 -9.61 -26.11
C ASP A 31 -10.72 -9.28 -25.08
N THR A 32 -10.14 -10.33 -24.49
CA THR A 32 -9.02 -10.22 -23.56
C THR A 32 -7.76 -9.66 -24.24
N ILE A 33 -6.85 -9.09 -23.45
CA ILE A 33 -5.52 -8.70 -23.93
C ILE A 33 -4.49 -9.77 -23.60
N LYS A 34 -3.52 -10.01 -24.49
CA LYS A 34 -2.46 -11.00 -24.23
C LYS A 34 -1.21 -10.31 -23.73
N MET A 35 -0.68 -10.78 -22.61
CA MET A 35 0.44 -10.18 -21.92
C MET A 35 1.49 -11.24 -21.56
N TYR A 36 2.76 -10.88 -21.66
CA TYR A 36 3.84 -11.64 -21.02
C TYR A 36 4.18 -11.00 -19.68
N GLU A 37 4.34 -11.84 -18.65
CA GLU A 37 5.05 -11.43 -17.45
C GLU A 37 6.48 -11.97 -17.50
N TYR A 38 7.46 -11.10 -17.29
CA TYR A 38 8.85 -11.48 -17.12
C TYR A 38 9.43 -10.71 -15.94
N MET A 39 9.98 -11.43 -14.94
CA MET A 39 10.57 -10.82 -13.75
C MET A 39 9.59 -9.88 -12.99
N ASN A 40 8.31 -10.25 -12.87
CA ASN A 40 7.23 -9.46 -12.28
C ASN A 40 6.91 -8.13 -13.02
N GLU A 41 7.45 -7.94 -14.23
CA GLU A 41 7.10 -6.86 -15.15
C GLU A 41 6.15 -7.38 -16.23
N PHE A 42 5.20 -6.55 -16.65
CA PHE A 42 4.14 -6.93 -17.58
C PHE A 42 4.27 -6.23 -18.93
N TYR A 43 4.24 -7.01 -20.00
CA TYR A 43 4.42 -6.55 -21.38
C TYR A 43 3.20 -6.92 -22.22
N VAL A 44 2.54 -5.92 -22.80
CA VAL A 44 1.38 -6.13 -23.67
C VAL A 44 1.84 -6.59 -25.05
N MET A 45 1.55 -7.85 -25.38
CA MET A 45 1.85 -8.42 -26.70
C MET A 45 0.77 -8.12 -27.71
N GLU A 46 -0.48 -8.21 -27.29
CA GLU A 46 -1.65 -8.01 -28.14
C GLU A 46 -2.71 -7.25 -27.34
N GLY A 47 -3.48 -6.39 -28.02
CA GLY A 47 -4.50 -5.57 -27.39
C GLY A 47 -4.10 -4.11 -27.10
N ASN A 48 -2.88 -3.67 -27.45
CA ASN A 48 -2.41 -2.29 -27.21
C ASN A 48 -3.40 -1.20 -27.68
N LYS A 49 -4.06 -1.40 -28.84
CA LYS A 49 -5.07 -0.44 -29.36
C LYS A 49 -6.35 -0.46 -28.54
N ARG A 50 -6.81 -1.65 -28.10
CA ARG A 50 -7.97 -1.79 -27.21
C ARG A 50 -7.72 -1.12 -25.87
N VAL A 51 -6.54 -1.32 -25.28
CA VAL A 51 -6.12 -0.62 -24.05
C VAL A 51 -6.10 0.89 -24.24
N SER A 52 -5.58 1.38 -25.36
CA SER A 52 -5.54 2.82 -25.68
C SER A 52 -6.95 3.42 -25.84
N VAL A 53 -7.84 2.73 -26.57
CA VAL A 53 -9.25 3.14 -26.72
C VAL A 53 -9.98 3.15 -25.38
N LEU A 54 -9.88 2.07 -24.60
CA LEU A 54 -10.52 1.95 -23.30
C LEU A 54 -10.01 2.98 -22.30
N LYS A 55 -8.72 3.30 -22.35
CA LYS A 55 -8.15 4.39 -21.56
C LYS A 55 -8.69 5.75 -21.98
N TYR A 56 -8.93 5.97 -23.28
CA TYR A 56 -9.50 7.22 -23.79
C TYR A 56 -10.95 7.42 -23.35
N VAL A 57 -11.74 6.36 -23.27
CA VAL A 57 -13.14 6.40 -22.79
C VAL A 57 -13.29 6.22 -21.27
N ASP A 58 -12.18 6.29 -20.53
CA ASP A 58 -12.15 6.16 -19.05
C ASP A 58 -12.75 4.84 -18.52
N ALA A 59 -12.54 3.74 -19.24
CA ALA A 59 -12.95 2.42 -18.78
C ALA A 59 -12.14 1.98 -17.55
N TYR A 60 -12.81 1.37 -16.58
CA TYR A 60 -12.21 0.99 -15.29
C TYR A 60 -11.12 -0.09 -15.41
N ALA A 61 -11.35 -1.12 -16.24
CA ALA A 61 -10.41 -2.22 -16.44
C ALA A 61 -10.71 -2.97 -17.75
N ILE A 62 -9.75 -3.77 -18.21
CA ILE A 62 -9.90 -4.76 -19.27
C ILE A 62 -9.33 -6.10 -18.78
N GLU A 63 -9.96 -7.20 -19.17
CA GLU A 63 -9.48 -8.54 -18.86
C GLU A 63 -8.24 -8.89 -19.70
N GLY A 64 -7.27 -9.55 -19.08
CA GLY A 64 -6.01 -9.91 -19.72
C GLY A 64 -5.57 -11.33 -19.39
N GLU A 65 -5.13 -12.05 -20.42
CA GLU A 65 -4.46 -13.34 -20.32
C GLU A 65 -2.97 -13.13 -20.15
N ILE A 66 -2.42 -13.64 -19.05
CA ILE A 66 -1.01 -13.48 -18.69
C ILE A 66 -0.28 -14.81 -18.91
N THR A 67 0.77 -14.78 -19.73
CA THR A 67 1.73 -15.88 -19.85
C THR A 67 3.02 -15.51 -19.12
N ARG A 68 3.35 -16.24 -18.05
CA ARG A 68 4.57 -16.02 -17.27
C ARG A 68 5.77 -16.70 -17.94
N LEU A 69 6.80 -15.91 -18.22
CA LEU A 69 8.09 -16.36 -18.72
C LEU A 69 9.08 -16.43 -17.54
N VAL A 70 9.39 -17.65 -17.09
CA VAL A 70 10.32 -17.87 -15.98
C VAL A 70 11.75 -18.00 -16.55
N PRO A 71 12.69 -17.10 -16.22
CA PRO A 71 14.08 -17.24 -16.63
C PRO A 71 14.71 -18.51 -16.02
N LYS A 72 15.82 -18.97 -16.58
CA LYS A 72 16.60 -20.04 -15.96
C LYS A 72 17.15 -19.56 -14.61
N ARG A 73 17.22 -20.48 -13.65
CA ARG A 73 17.78 -20.19 -12.32
C ARG A 73 19.27 -19.92 -12.43
N ASP A 74 19.68 -18.79 -11.87
CA ASP A 74 21.07 -18.35 -11.80
C ASP A 74 21.44 -18.03 -10.34
N GLU A 75 22.33 -18.82 -9.77
CA GLU A 75 22.80 -18.67 -8.40
C GLU A 75 23.84 -17.53 -8.23
N MET A 76 24.22 -16.84 -9.31
CA MET A 76 25.12 -15.68 -9.26
C MET A 76 24.37 -14.36 -9.39
N ASP A 77 23.17 -14.36 -9.96
CA ASP A 77 22.34 -13.16 -10.13
C ASP A 77 21.40 -12.95 -8.92
N LEU A 78 21.61 -11.86 -8.19
CA LEU A 78 20.79 -11.46 -7.05
C LEU A 78 19.32 -11.22 -7.45
N ASN A 79 19.08 -10.58 -8.60
CA ASN A 79 17.71 -10.29 -9.05
C ASN A 79 16.97 -11.58 -9.40
N ASN A 80 17.67 -12.54 -10.02
CA ASN A 80 17.14 -13.87 -10.29
C ASN A 80 16.76 -14.58 -8.98
N LYS A 81 17.64 -14.57 -7.97
CA LYS A 81 17.34 -15.14 -6.64
C LYS A 81 16.11 -14.51 -5.99
N ILE A 82 16.02 -13.18 -5.99
CA ILE A 82 14.87 -12.45 -5.45
C ILE A 82 13.60 -12.83 -6.23
N TYR A 83 13.68 -12.98 -7.56
CA TYR A 83 12.54 -13.40 -8.37
C TYR A 83 12.08 -14.82 -8.03
N TYR A 84 12.99 -15.76 -7.79
CA TYR A 84 12.60 -17.10 -7.34
C TYR A 84 11.95 -17.09 -5.95
N GLU A 85 12.44 -16.25 -5.04
CA GLU A 85 11.79 -16.05 -3.74
C GLU A 85 10.39 -15.43 -3.89
N PHE A 86 10.24 -14.48 -4.81
CA PHE A 86 8.96 -13.93 -5.20
C PHE A 86 8.02 -15.01 -5.76
N LEU A 87 8.50 -15.92 -6.62
CA LEU A 87 7.68 -16.99 -7.18
C LEU A 87 7.12 -17.89 -6.08
N ASP A 88 7.94 -18.28 -5.10
CA ASP A 88 7.49 -19.09 -3.97
C ASP A 88 6.44 -18.33 -3.14
N PHE A 89 6.69 -17.04 -2.86
CA PHE A 89 5.74 -16.17 -2.15
C PHE A 89 4.43 -15.99 -2.94
N ASN A 90 4.51 -15.79 -4.26
CA ASN A 90 3.36 -15.57 -5.14
C ASN A 90 2.51 -16.83 -5.26
N ASN A 91 3.13 -18.01 -5.36
CA ASN A 91 2.43 -19.29 -5.38
C ASN A 91 1.63 -19.53 -4.09
N ASN A 92 2.18 -19.13 -2.93
CA ASN A 92 1.55 -19.32 -1.63
C ASN A 92 0.47 -18.27 -1.31
N THR A 93 0.64 -17.03 -1.76
CA THR A 93 -0.19 -15.90 -1.33
C THR A 93 -1.09 -15.33 -2.43
N GLY A 94 -0.75 -15.57 -3.71
CA GLY A 94 -1.35 -14.90 -4.86
C GLY A 94 -1.01 -13.41 -4.98
N ILE A 95 -0.10 -12.88 -4.16
CA ILE A 95 0.26 -11.46 -4.15
C ILE A 95 1.34 -11.19 -5.22
N ASN A 96 1.07 -10.24 -6.11
CA ASN A 96 2.00 -9.75 -7.15
C ASN A 96 2.29 -8.24 -7.05
N ALA A 97 1.58 -7.51 -6.19
CA ALA A 97 1.66 -6.05 -6.09
C ALA A 97 2.84 -5.53 -5.22
N ILE A 98 3.66 -6.43 -4.67
CA ILE A 98 4.75 -6.11 -3.73
C ILE A 98 6.06 -6.60 -4.34
N TRP A 99 7.07 -5.73 -4.33
CA TRP A 99 8.41 -6.05 -4.80
C TRP A 99 9.47 -5.56 -3.81
N PHE A 100 10.52 -6.35 -3.64
CA PHE A 100 11.64 -6.09 -2.72
C PHE A 100 12.96 -6.02 -3.46
N THR A 101 13.93 -5.31 -2.87
CA THR A 101 15.30 -5.20 -3.42
C THR A 101 16.31 -6.10 -2.70
N CYS A 102 15.93 -6.68 -1.56
CA CYS A 102 16.77 -7.54 -0.75
C CYS A 102 16.27 -8.98 -0.75
N GLN A 103 17.21 -9.93 -0.86
CA GLN A 103 16.94 -11.36 -0.65
C GLN A 103 16.52 -11.60 0.81
N GLY A 104 15.56 -12.50 1.01
CA GLY A 104 14.97 -12.86 2.31
C GLY A 104 13.75 -12.01 2.68
N SER A 105 13.49 -10.90 1.98
CA SER A 105 12.38 -9.99 2.30
C SER A 105 11.01 -10.62 2.05
N PHE A 106 10.85 -11.41 0.98
CA PHE A 106 9.59 -12.12 0.71
C PHE A 106 9.32 -13.19 1.77
N THR A 107 10.36 -13.92 2.16
CA THR A 107 10.31 -14.91 3.25
C THR A 107 9.94 -14.24 4.56
N GLN A 108 10.51 -13.06 4.85
CA GLN A 108 10.21 -12.32 6.07
C GLN A 108 8.77 -11.80 6.08
N LEU A 109 8.30 -11.22 4.97
CA LEU A 109 6.90 -10.81 4.84
C LEU A 109 5.96 -12.02 4.98
N GLY A 110 6.31 -13.16 4.39
CA GLY A 110 5.57 -14.42 4.52
C GLY A 110 5.31 -14.80 5.99
N LYS A 111 6.35 -14.75 6.84
CA LYS A 111 6.22 -15.03 8.27
C LYS A 111 5.22 -14.11 8.97
N TYR A 112 5.26 -12.81 8.70
CA TYR A 112 4.28 -11.87 9.24
C TYR A 112 2.86 -12.16 8.73
N LEU A 113 2.72 -12.57 7.47
CA LEU A 113 1.43 -12.94 6.89
C LEU A 113 0.91 -14.28 7.42
N ASP A 114 1.77 -15.18 7.86
CA ASP A 114 1.38 -16.44 8.51
C ASP A 114 0.70 -16.16 9.85
N GLU A 115 1.25 -15.24 10.65
CA GLU A 115 0.69 -14.77 11.91
C GLU A 115 -0.54 -13.86 11.72
N TYR A 116 -0.71 -13.27 10.53
CA TYR A 116 -1.83 -12.39 10.22
C TYR A 116 -3.14 -13.17 10.02
N ASN A 117 -4.11 -12.94 10.90
CA ASN A 117 -5.41 -13.63 10.89
C ASN A 117 -6.59 -12.65 11.08
N PRO A 118 -6.94 -11.85 10.05
CA PRO A 118 -7.99 -10.85 10.16
C PRO A 118 -9.38 -11.50 10.16
N LYS A 119 -10.35 -10.80 10.73
CA LYS A 119 -11.77 -11.16 10.56
C LYS A 119 -12.22 -10.86 9.13
N LEU A 120 -12.45 -11.92 8.35
CA LEU A 120 -12.92 -11.80 6.97
C LEU A 120 -14.43 -11.57 6.93
N THR A 121 -14.84 -10.38 6.48
CA THR A 121 -16.24 -10.05 6.20
C THR A 121 -16.50 -9.90 4.71
N LEU A 122 -15.70 -9.08 4.02
CA LEU A 122 -15.89 -8.71 2.61
C LEU A 122 -14.93 -9.41 1.63
N PHE A 123 -13.91 -10.10 2.14
CA PHE A 123 -12.82 -10.64 1.31
C PHE A 123 -12.78 -12.16 1.34
N SER A 124 -12.46 -12.76 0.19
CA SER A 124 -12.40 -14.21 0.04
C SER A 124 -11.23 -14.86 0.77
N ASN A 125 -10.15 -14.12 1.06
CA ASN A 125 -9.00 -14.62 1.80
C ASN A 125 -8.22 -13.49 2.51
N LYS A 126 -7.37 -13.86 3.47
CA LYS A 126 -6.54 -12.93 4.25
C LYS A 126 -5.58 -12.10 3.40
N TYR A 127 -5.09 -12.62 2.27
CA TYR A 127 -4.14 -11.92 1.41
C TYR A 127 -4.79 -10.77 0.63
N LYS A 128 -6.01 -10.97 0.11
CA LYS A 128 -6.81 -9.90 -0.50
C LYS A 128 -7.18 -8.84 0.53
N HIS A 129 -7.57 -9.26 1.73
CA HIS A 129 -7.82 -8.35 2.85
C HIS A 129 -6.56 -7.52 3.18
N PHE A 130 -5.42 -8.18 3.39
CA PHE A 130 -4.13 -7.55 3.63
C PHE A 130 -3.77 -6.53 2.53
N LEU A 131 -3.88 -6.90 1.26
CA LEU A 131 -3.55 -6.00 0.16
C LEU A 131 -4.45 -4.77 0.14
N LYS A 132 -5.76 -4.94 0.32
CA LYS A 132 -6.76 -3.87 0.19
C LYS A 132 -6.84 -2.98 1.41
N ASN A 133 -6.77 -3.56 2.61
CA ASN A 133 -6.96 -2.85 3.86
C ASN A 133 -5.66 -2.49 4.57
N VAL A 134 -4.51 -3.10 4.19
CA VAL A 134 -3.23 -2.83 4.85
C VAL A 134 -2.20 -2.23 3.92
N TYR A 135 -1.80 -2.98 2.90
CA TYR A 135 -0.70 -2.57 2.03
C TYR A 135 -1.06 -1.41 1.09
N SER A 136 -2.25 -1.43 0.46
CA SER A 136 -2.66 -0.34 -0.45
C SER A 136 -2.78 1.01 0.27
N PRO A 137 -3.40 1.11 1.46
CA PRO A 137 -3.40 2.35 2.24
C PRO A 137 -1.99 2.83 2.61
N PHE A 138 -1.11 1.94 3.06
CA PHE A 138 0.30 2.30 3.32
C PHE A 138 0.99 2.83 2.06
N ARG A 139 0.81 2.15 0.92
CA ARG A 139 1.40 2.53 -0.37
C ARG A 139 0.94 3.92 -0.80
N ASN A 140 -0.34 4.23 -0.66
CA ASN A 140 -0.88 5.54 -0.99
C ASN A 140 -0.22 6.64 -0.14
N ILE A 141 -0.18 6.46 1.19
CA ILE A 141 0.47 7.43 2.09
C ILE A 141 1.98 7.55 1.79
N PHE A 142 2.65 6.43 1.51
CA PHE A 142 4.06 6.42 1.16
C PHE A 142 4.33 7.35 -0.03
N TYR A 143 3.51 7.27 -1.09
CA TYR A 143 3.63 8.14 -2.25
C TYR A 143 3.20 9.59 -1.98
N GLU A 144 2.09 9.81 -1.25
CA GLU A 144 1.65 11.15 -0.87
C GLU A 144 2.72 11.92 -0.08
N LEU A 145 3.49 11.21 0.74
CA LEU A 145 4.56 11.79 1.54
C LEU A 145 5.91 11.86 0.82
N GLY A 146 5.94 11.64 -0.50
CA GLY A 146 7.12 11.76 -1.36
C GLY A 146 8.07 10.56 -1.33
N GLY A 147 7.55 9.37 -1.03
CA GLY A 147 8.34 8.13 -0.97
C GLY A 147 8.91 7.71 -2.33
N ASP A 148 8.31 8.15 -3.43
CA ASP A 148 8.83 8.02 -4.80
C ASP A 148 10.19 8.72 -5.03
N LYS A 149 10.53 9.69 -4.18
CA LYS A 149 11.82 10.38 -4.20
C LYS A 149 12.93 9.61 -3.47
N LEU A 150 12.57 8.54 -2.76
CA LEU A 150 13.52 7.70 -2.04
C LEU A 150 14.03 6.59 -2.95
N ASN A 151 15.29 6.19 -2.79
CA ASN A 151 15.88 5.08 -3.53
C ASN A 151 15.55 3.72 -2.89
N ILE A 152 14.28 3.47 -2.56
CA ILE A 152 13.76 2.23 -1.98
C ILE A 152 12.39 1.89 -2.56
N THR A 153 12.00 0.62 -2.59
CA THR A 153 10.64 0.27 -3.01
C THR A 153 9.63 0.50 -1.88
N THR A 154 8.35 0.63 -2.23
CA THR A 154 7.27 0.62 -1.23
C THR A 154 7.28 -0.68 -0.41
N GLY A 155 7.65 -1.81 -1.03
CA GLY A 155 7.77 -3.09 -0.34
C GLY A 155 8.82 -3.01 0.77
N ASP A 156 10.05 -2.58 0.43
CA ASP A 156 11.15 -2.45 1.40
C ASP A 156 10.75 -1.53 2.56
N ALA A 157 10.14 -0.38 2.26
CA ALA A 157 9.63 0.55 3.27
C ALA A 157 8.53 -0.07 4.15
N PHE A 158 7.63 -0.84 3.55
CA PHE A 158 6.55 -1.52 4.27
C PHE A 158 7.08 -2.59 5.23
N LEU A 159 8.08 -3.36 4.79
CA LEU A 159 8.68 -4.40 5.61
C LEU A 159 9.37 -3.82 6.85
N GLU A 160 10.06 -2.68 6.73
CA GLU A 160 10.61 -1.96 7.88
C GLU A 160 9.52 -1.40 8.81
N TYR A 161 8.41 -0.91 8.24
CA TYR A 161 7.27 -0.45 9.02
C TYR A 161 6.67 -1.58 9.87
N ILE A 162 6.39 -2.75 9.30
CA ILE A 162 5.76 -3.86 10.04
C ILE A 162 6.72 -4.50 11.06
N LYS A 163 8.04 -4.41 10.89
CA LYS A 163 9.00 -4.81 11.94
C LYS A 163 8.82 -4.01 13.23
N ILE A 164 8.43 -2.74 13.12
CA ILE A 164 8.25 -1.83 14.24
C ILE A 164 6.84 -1.94 14.82
N TYR A 165 5.83 -2.01 13.96
CA TYR A 165 4.42 -1.85 14.36
C TYR A 165 3.59 -3.13 14.29
N GLY A 166 4.08 -4.18 13.64
CA GLY A 166 3.30 -5.36 13.28
C GLY A 166 2.28 -5.10 12.17
N ILE A 167 1.45 -6.10 11.88
CA ILE A 167 0.33 -5.99 10.94
C ILE A 167 -0.98 -5.93 11.74
N SER A 168 -1.75 -4.87 11.57
CA SER A 168 -3.11 -4.74 12.10
C SER A 168 -4.17 -5.09 11.05
N ASP A 169 -5.37 -5.45 11.51
CA ASP A 169 -6.49 -5.83 10.62
C ASP A 169 -6.88 -4.71 9.66
N GLU A 170 -6.85 -3.47 10.12
CA GLU A 170 -6.95 -2.30 9.25
C GLU A 170 -5.63 -1.54 9.32
N PHE A 171 -5.12 -1.11 8.17
CA PHE A 171 -4.27 0.07 8.13
C PHE A 171 -5.19 1.25 8.35
N ILE A 172 -5.51 1.43 9.64
CA ILE A 172 -5.99 2.69 10.14
C ILE A 172 -4.87 3.65 9.76
N GLU A 173 -5.09 4.49 8.74
CA GLU A 173 -4.37 5.76 8.62
C GLU A 173 -4.50 6.33 10.00
N THR A 174 -3.45 6.17 10.80
CA THR A 174 -3.61 6.19 12.23
C THR A 174 -4.30 7.47 12.59
N LYS A 175 -5.56 7.33 13.01
CA LYS A 175 -6.55 8.37 13.26
C LYS A 175 -5.83 9.46 14.05
N ARG A 176 -5.31 10.48 13.35
CA ARG A 176 -4.36 11.46 13.90
C ARG A 176 -3.31 10.88 14.88
N LYS A 177 -2.50 9.87 14.52
CA LYS A 177 -1.23 9.67 15.26
C LYS A 177 -0.39 10.89 14.96
N SER A 178 -0.38 11.80 15.93
CA SER A 178 0.34 13.08 15.99
C SER A 178 1.19 13.31 14.75
N CYS A 179 0.72 14.12 13.80
CA CYS A 179 1.50 14.51 12.61
C CYS A 179 2.95 14.88 13.01
N TYR A 180 3.11 15.43 14.21
CA TYR A 180 4.37 15.74 14.84
C TYR A 180 5.28 14.52 15.10
N LEU A 181 4.79 13.32 15.43
CA LEU A 181 5.64 12.13 15.63
C LEU A 181 6.30 11.68 14.32
N ASN A 182 5.55 11.56 13.24
CA ASN A 182 6.11 11.16 11.94
C ASN A 182 7.11 12.22 11.43
N ILE A 183 6.80 13.51 11.59
CA ILE A 183 7.72 14.60 11.26
C ILE A 183 8.98 14.52 12.12
N THR A 184 8.84 14.25 13.43
CA THR A 184 9.97 14.13 14.36
C THR A 184 10.85 12.94 14.00
N LEU A 185 10.28 11.78 13.68
CA LEU A 185 11.03 10.59 13.27
C LEU A 185 11.78 10.83 11.95
N ARG A 186 11.15 11.49 10.96
CA ARG A 186 11.82 11.89 9.71
C ARG A 186 12.98 12.85 9.97
N ALA A 187 12.78 13.85 10.82
CA ALA A 187 13.83 14.79 11.19
C ALA A 187 14.98 14.10 11.95
N ALA A 188 14.65 13.16 12.85
CA ALA A 188 15.62 12.40 13.62
C ALA A 188 16.48 11.46 12.77
N LEU A 189 15.91 10.90 11.70
CA LEU A 189 16.67 10.13 10.72
C LEU A 189 17.60 11.00 9.88
N LYS A 190 17.20 12.25 9.59
CA LYS A 190 18.01 13.20 8.82
C LYS A 190 19.13 13.85 9.65
N TYR A 191 18.90 14.06 10.94
CA TYR A 191 19.81 14.73 11.86
C TYR A 191 20.10 13.83 13.08
N ASP A 192 21.07 12.93 12.94
CA ASP A 192 21.40 11.91 13.95
C ASP A 192 21.99 12.49 15.25
N ASN A 193 22.71 13.61 15.17
CA ASN A 193 23.37 14.27 16.29
C ASN A 193 22.46 15.23 17.07
N ILE A 194 21.18 15.37 16.68
CA ILE A 194 20.21 16.24 17.37
C ILE A 194 19.26 15.37 18.19
N LYS A 195 19.03 15.74 19.45
CA LYS A 195 18.06 15.04 20.31
C LYS A 195 16.67 15.65 20.16
N PHE A 196 15.68 14.82 19.89
CA PHE A 196 14.29 15.23 19.71
C PHE A 196 13.43 14.78 20.89
N PHE A 197 12.48 15.62 21.31
CA PHE A 197 11.49 15.29 22.32
C PHE A 197 10.10 15.33 21.69
N ASN A 198 9.31 14.26 21.85
CA ASN A 198 7.99 14.16 21.26
C ASN A 198 6.91 13.83 22.31
N CYS A 199 5.84 14.64 22.35
CA CYS A 199 4.70 14.38 23.23
C CYS A 199 3.82 13.27 22.62
N SER A 200 4.09 12.03 22.98
CA SER A 200 3.44 10.85 22.41
C SER A 200 3.51 9.67 23.38
N PRO A 201 2.45 8.82 23.42
CA PRO A 201 2.45 7.62 24.24
C PRO A 201 3.31 6.47 23.65
N VAL A 202 3.96 6.67 22.50
CA VAL A 202 4.82 5.66 21.85
C VAL A 202 6.17 5.55 22.56
N LYS A 203 6.84 4.40 22.49
CA LYS A 203 8.19 4.20 23.06
C LYS A 203 9.23 5.11 22.39
N ALA A 204 10.26 5.50 23.15
CA ALA A 204 11.41 6.24 22.64
C ALA A 204 12.20 5.44 21.60
N PHE A 205 12.86 6.14 20.66
CA PHE A 205 13.64 5.52 19.58
C PHE A 205 14.87 6.36 19.25
N ARG A 206 16.07 5.76 19.32
CA ARG A 206 17.35 6.39 18.94
C ARG A 206 17.55 7.76 19.64
N ASN A 207 17.66 8.84 18.88
CA ASN A 207 17.77 10.22 19.34
C ASN A 207 16.41 10.90 19.62
N VAL A 208 15.28 10.17 19.56
CA VAL A 208 13.93 10.64 19.89
C VAL A 208 13.49 10.10 21.24
N SER A 209 13.34 10.99 22.21
CA SER A 209 12.73 10.71 23.51
C SER A 209 11.24 11.05 23.47
N THR A 210 10.40 10.18 23.99
CA THR A 210 8.96 10.42 24.09
C THR A 210 8.55 10.72 25.52
N TYR A 211 7.57 11.61 25.68
CA TYR A 211 6.94 11.90 26.96
C TYR A 211 5.43 11.98 26.78
N PHE A 212 4.67 11.59 27.80
CA PHE A 212 3.22 11.70 27.77
C PHE A 212 2.69 12.00 29.17
N GLY A 213 1.69 12.87 29.25
CA GLY A 213 1.04 13.18 30.53
C GLY A 213 0.22 12.01 31.04
N ARG A 214 0.18 11.81 32.36
CA ARG A 214 -0.72 10.85 33.02
C ARG A 214 -2.15 11.37 33.05
N SER A 215 -2.78 11.54 31.89
CA SER A 215 -4.08 12.18 31.77
C SER A 215 -5.23 11.46 32.47
N HIS A 216 -5.05 10.19 32.87
CA HIS A 216 -6.04 9.44 33.64
C HIS A 216 -6.18 9.97 35.07
N GLU A 217 -5.11 10.47 35.70
CA GLU A 217 -5.13 11.02 37.06
C GLU A 217 -6.09 12.24 37.18
N PRO A 218 -5.95 13.32 36.37
CA PRO A 218 -6.88 14.45 36.44
C PRO A 218 -8.28 14.08 35.96
N ARG A 219 -8.44 13.15 35.00
CA ARG A 219 -9.76 12.68 34.55
C ARG A 219 -10.52 11.95 35.65
N PHE A 220 -9.83 11.15 36.46
CA PHE A 220 -10.42 10.48 37.62
C PHE A 220 -10.93 11.50 38.64
N LEU A 221 -10.11 12.50 38.98
CA LEU A 221 -10.51 13.58 39.89
C LEU A 221 -11.70 14.39 39.34
N MET A 222 -11.70 14.71 38.04
CA MET A 222 -12.84 15.36 37.38
C MET A 222 -14.10 14.51 37.46
N GLY A 223 -14.00 13.19 37.31
CA GLY A 223 -15.13 12.26 37.46
C GLY A 223 -15.70 12.28 38.88
N LEU A 224 -14.85 12.31 39.91
CA LEU A 224 -15.28 12.44 41.31
C LEU A 224 -16.03 13.75 41.54
N ILE A 225 -15.48 14.87 41.07
CA ILE A 225 -16.10 16.20 41.21
C ILE A 225 -17.42 16.28 40.43
N ALA A 226 -17.47 15.74 39.22
CA ALA A 226 -18.70 15.68 38.44
C ALA A 226 -19.79 14.84 39.15
N GLY A 227 -19.38 13.75 39.81
CA GLY A 227 -20.26 12.91 40.63
C GLY A 227 -20.80 13.61 41.88
N THR A 228 -20.04 14.53 42.50
CA THR A 228 -20.53 15.28 43.67
C THR A 228 -21.45 16.43 43.31
N ILE A 229 -21.30 17.01 42.11
CA ILE A 229 -22.07 18.18 41.66
C ILE A 229 -23.33 17.77 40.87
N THR A 230 -23.37 16.57 40.28
CA THR A 230 -24.48 16.15 39.41
C THR A 230 -25.81 16.06 40.16
N LYS A 231 -26.87 16.63 39.56
CA LYS A 231 -28.25 16.52 40.05
C LYS A 231 -29.04 15.41 39.36
N SER A 232 -28.62 15.04 38.15
CA SER A 232 -29.30 14.03 37.32
C SER A 232 -28.71 12.63 37.46
N ASN A 233 -27.58 12.49 38.16
CA ASN A 233 -26.80 11.26 38.25
C ASN A 233 -26.32 10.73 36.87
N ILE A 234 -26.26 11.60 35.86
CA ILE A 234 -25.73 11.31 34.52
C ILE A 234 -24.50 12.19 34.29
N ILE A 235 -23.40 11.60 33.83
CA ILE A 235 -22.14 12.29 33.52
C ILE A 235 -21.77 11.97 32.08
N GLY A 236 -21.45 13.02 31.30
CA GLY A 236 -21.00 12.89 29.92
C GLY A 236 -19.49 13.08 29.80
N TYR A 237 -18.85 12.28 28.94
CA TYR A 237 -17.44 12.45 28.57
C TYR A 237 -17.32 12.40 27.05
N ILE A 238 -16.75 13.45 26.45
CA ILE A 238 -16.52 13.54 25.01
C ILE A 238 -15.05 13.20 24.76
N ASP A 239 -14.81 12.05 24.13
CA ASP A 239 -13.47 11.67 23.68
C ASP A 239 -13.25 12.09 22.23
N ILE A 240 -12.28 12.98 22.02
CA ILE A 240 -11.87 13.41 20.68
C ILE A 240 -11.19 12.30 19.86
N TYR A 241 -10.78 11.19 20.48
CA TYR A 241 -10.18 10.04 19.78
C TYR A 241 -11.23 8.98 19.37
N ASN A 242 -12.32 8.88 20.11
CA ASN A 242 -13.37 7.85 19.93
C ASN A 242 -14.72 8.40 19.46
N ALA A 243 -14.79 9.68 19.06
CA ALA A 243 -15.94 10.15 18.29
C ALA A 243 -16.09 9.27 17.04
N LYS A 244 -17.24 8.59 16.95
CA LYS A 244 -17.74 7.95 15.73
C LYS A 244 -18.28 9.02 14.80
#